data_AF-A0A925V0A1-F1
#
_entry.id   AF-A0A925V0A1-F1
#
_cell.length_a   1.000
_cell.length_b   1.000
_cell.length_c   1.000
_cell.angle_alpha   90.00
_cell.angle_beta   90.00
_cell.angle_gamma   90.00
#
_symmetry.space_group_name_H-M   'P 1'
#
loop_
_entity.id
_entity.type
_entity.pdbx_description
1 polymer ?
#
loop_
_entity_poly.entity_id
_entity_poly.type
_entity_poly.pdbx_seq_one_letter_code
_entity_poly.pdbx_strand_id
1 'polypeptide(L)'
;MASKGHSNGIHVFPIGMYIKTLVVLLVLMVLTIAVAQVNLAHVFADRGWSPALGSVANNVIAMTIAVIKGMLVISFFMHVKFGSDLVKLWAMTGFVWVTLMLFILMDYGTRKFE
;
A
#
# COMPACT_ATOMS: atom_id res chain seq x y z
N MET A 1 -50.07 10.88 21.73
CA MET A 1 -48.82 11.21 21.01
C MET A 1 -47.91 9.99 21.07
N ALA A 2 -47.86 9.20 20.00
CA ALA A 2 -47.05 7.98 19.97
C ALA A 2 -45.58 8.32 19.67
N SER A 3 -44.71 7.97 20.62
CA SER A 3 -43.25 8.01 20.46
C SER A 3 -42.85 7.01 19.36
N LYS A 4 -42.33 7.53 18.23
CA LYS A 4 -41.64 6.72 17.22
C LYS A 4 -40.29 6.31 17.80
N GLY A 5 -40.16 5.03 18.15
CA GLY A 5 -38.87 4.45 18.51
C GLY A 5 -37.91 4.50 17.31
N HIS A 6 -36.85 5.28 17.42
CA HIS A 6 -35.78 5.31 16.44
C HIS A 6 -34.93 4.04 16.59
N SER A 7 -35.07 3.10 15.65
CA SER A 7 -34.22 1.92 15.56
C SER A 7 -32.81 2.33 15.12
N ASN A 8 -31.87 2.37 16.06
CA ASN A 8 -30.44 2.57 15.79
C ASN A 8 -29.87 1.32 15.11
N GLY A 9 -30.02 1.21 13.79
CA GLY A 9 -29.34 0.18 13.01
C GLY A 9 -27.83 0.37 13.12
N ILE A 10 -27.13 -0.60 13.70
CA ILE A 10 -25.68 -0.63 13.74
C ILE A 10 -25.20 -0.62 12.29
N HIS A 11 -24.51 0.46 11.88
CA HIS A 11 -24.08 0.68 10.50
C HIS A 11 -22.86 -0.20 10.16
N VAL A 12 -23.08 -1.51 10.05
CA VAL A 12 -22.04 -2.50 9.70
C VAL A 12 -21.85 -2.51 8.19
N PHE A 13 -20.61 -2.35 7.74
CA PHE A 13 -20.29 -2.42 6.32
C PHE A 13 -20.57 -3.84 5.76
N PRO A 14 -21.07 -3.95 4.51
CA PRO A 14 -21.46 -5.24 3.95
C PRO A 14 -20.23 -6.13 3.75
N ILE A 15 -20.31 -7.38 4.22
CA ILE A 15 -19.22 -8.37 4.15
C ILE A 15 -18.68 -8.56 2.72
N GLY A 16 -19.53 -8.37 1.71
CA GLY A 16 -19.18 -8.49 0.30
C GLY A 16 -18.11 -7.49 -0.16
N MET A 17 -18.00 -6.31 0.48
CA MET A 17 -16.92 -5.36 0.18
C MET A 17 -15.55 -5.95 0.52
N TYR A 18 -15.42 -6.61 1.68
CA TYR A 18 -14.16 -7.22 2.10
C TYR A 18 -13.78 -8.40 1.22
N ILE A 19 -14.74 -9.26 0.86
CA ILE A 19 -14.48 -10.41 0.00
C ILE A 19 -13.97 -9.96 -1.38
N LYS A 20 -14.62 -8.95 -1.98
CA LYS A 20 -14.15 -8.38 -3.25
C LYS A 20 -12.74 -7.83 -3.14
N THR A 21 -12.45 -7.07 -2.09
CA THR A 21 -11.11 -6.50 -1.86
C THR A 21 -10.08 -7.61 -1.64
N LEU A 22 -10.42 -8.66 -0.88
CA LEU A 22 -9.56 -9.82 -0.64
C LEU A 22 -9.19 -10.52 -1.95
N VAL A 23 -10.17 -10.78 -2.82
CA VAL A 23 -9.91 -11.39 -4.13
C VAL A 23 -8.96 -10.53 -4.96
N VAL A 24 -9.17 -9.21 -4.99
CA VAL A 24 -8.27 -8.28 -5.67
C VAL A 24 -6.85 -8.36 -5.08
N LEU A 25 -6.70 -8.37 -3.76
CA LEU A 25 -5.39 -8.50 -3.10
C LEU A 25 -4.70 -9.84 -3.37
N LEU A 26 -5.45 -10.93 -3.46
CA LEU A 26 -4.92 -12.25 -3.84
C LEU A 26 -4.42 -12.25 -5.28
N VAL A 27 -5.17 -11.64 -6.21
CA VAL A 27 -4.74 -11.49 -7.60
C VAL A 27 -3.46 -10.65 -7.68
N LEU A 28 -3.40 -9.51 -6.98
CA LEU A 28 -2.16 -8.71 -6.92
C LEU A 28 -0.99 -9.50 -6.32
N MET A 29 -1.22 -10.39 -5.36
CA MET A 29 -0.18 -11.25 -4.79
C MET A 29 0.35 -12.26 -5.81
N VAL A 30 -0.54 -12.97 -6.52
CA VAL A 30 -0.12 -13.87 -7.60
C VAL A 30 0.63 -13.10 -8.68
N LEU A 31 0.16 -11.90 -9.03
CA LEU A 31 0.83 -11.04 -10.00
C LEU A 31 2.23 -10.63 -9.54
N THR A 32 2.44 -10.28 -8.26
CA THR A 32 3.79 -10.00 -7.75
C THR A 32 4.72 -11.18 -7.87
N ILE A 33 4.23 -12.40 -7.61
CA ILE A 33 5.03 -13.63 -7.74
C ILE A 33 5.35 -13.87 -9.21
N ALA A 34 4.36 -13.76 -10.10
CA ALA A 34 4.55 -13.95 -11.54
C ALA A 34 5.57 -12.95 -12.11
N VAL A 35 5.48 -11.67 -11.74
CA VAL A 35 6.46 -10.65 -12.13
C VAL A 35 7.85 -10.98 -11.58
N ALA A 36 7.95 -11.46 -10.35
CA ALA A 36 9.22 -11.88 -9.76
C ALA A 36 9.88 -13.05 -10.51
N GLN A 37 9.09 -13.95 -11.14
CA GLN A 37 9.63 -15.05 -11.95
C GLN A 37 10.14 -14.58 -13.33
N VAL A 38 9.62 -13.48 -13.86
CA VAL A 38 10.07 -12.93 -15.15
C VAL A 38 11.29 -12.04 -14.90
N ASN A 39 12.48 -12.60 -15.07
CA ASN A 39 13.70 -11.83 -14.88
C ASN A 39 13.95 -10.89 -16.07
N LEU A 40 13.43 -9.67 -15.96
CA LEU A 40 13.55 -8.61 -16.97
C LEU A 40 15.02 -8.28 -17.29
N ALA A 41 15.97 -8.56 -16.38
CA ALA A 41 17.39 -8.38 -16.63
C ALA A 41 17.91 -9.22 -17.82
N HIS A 42 17.38 -10.43 -18.01
CA HIS A 42 17.79 -11.31 -19.10
C HIS A 42 17.19 -10.82 -20.43
N VAL A 43 15.92 -10.42 -20.41
CA VAL A 43 15.20 -9.88 -21.59
C VAL A 43 15.83 -8.56 -22.08
N PHE A 44 16.31 -7.71 -21.18
CA PHE A 44 16.99 -6.46 -21.54
C PHE A 44 18.46 -6.68 -21.94
N ALA A 45 19.15 -7.68 -21.37
CA ALA A 45 20.50 -8.05 -21.79
C ALA A 45 20.51 -8.58 -23.24
N ASP A 46 19.55 -9.40 -23.63
CA ASP A 46 19.42 -9.91 -25.02
C ASP A 46 19.10 -8.80 -26.04
N ARG A 47 18.61 -7.64 -25.59
CA ARG A 47 18.33 -6.46 -26.43
C ARG A 47 19.46 -5.42 -26.44
N GLY A 48 20.62 -5.76 -25.86
CA GLY A 48 21.80 -4.89 -25.84
C GLY A 48 21.76 -3.76 -24.80
N TRP A 49 20.80 -3.80 -23.86
CA TRP A 49 20.75 -2.85 -22.73
C TRP A 49 21.53 -3.36 -21.51
N SER A 50 22.07 -2.43 -20.72
CA SER A 50 22.85 -2.77 -19.53
C SER A 50 22.02 -3.62 -18.55
N PRO A 51 22.53 -4.77 -18.08
CA PRO A 51 21.81 -5.65 -17.15
C PRO A 51 21.46 -4.98 -15.81
N ALA A 52 22.19 -3.92 -15.43
CA ALA A 52 21.88 -3.10 -14.26
C ALA A 52 20.54 -2.34 -14.42
N LEU A 53 20.19 -1.91 -15.64
CA LEU A 53 18.91 -1.24 -15.89
C LEU A 53 17.74 -2.22 -15.84
N GLY A 54 17.96 -3.46 -16.26
CA GLY A 54 16.94 -4.51 -16.19
C GLY A 54 16.60 -4.94 -14.76
N SER A 55 17.55 -4.92 -13.83
CA SER A 55 17.28 -5.20 -12.41
C SER A 55 16.51 -4.07 -11.72
N VAL A 56 16.84 -2.82 -12.04
CA VAL A 56 16.12 -1.64 -11.54
C VAL A 56 14.67 -1.66 -12.02
N ALA A 57 14.43 -2.00 -13.29
CA ALA A 57 13.08 -2.10 -13.84
C ALA A 57 12.21 -3.13 -13.09
N ASN A 58 12.77 -4.29 -12.74
CA ASN A 58 12.05 -5.29 -11.95
C ASN A 58 11.67 -4.75 -10.55
N ASN A 59 12.61 -4.10 -9.86
CA ASN A 59 12.35 -3.49 -8.56
C ASN A 59 11.29 -2.39 -8.62
N VAL A 60 11.32 -1.53 -9.64
CA VAL A 60 10.32 -0.47 -9.82
C VAL A 60 8.93 -1.07 -10.02
N ILE A 61 8.80 -2.12 -10.82
CA ILE A 61 7.51 -2.79 -11.05
C ILE A 61 7.02 -3.44 -9.76
N ALA A 62 7.90 -4.19 -9.06
CA ALA A 62 7.56 -4.83 -7.79
C ALA A 62 7.10 -3.81 -6.73
N MET A 63 7.80 -2.68 -6.61
CA MET A 63 7.45 -1.58 -5.71
C MET A 63 6.13 -0.91 -6.09
N THR A 64 5.89 -0.72 -7.39
CA THR A 64 4.62 -0.17 -7.88
C THR A 64 3.45 -1.05 -7.46
N ILE A 65 3.56 -2.37 -7.67
CA ILE A 65 2.50 -3.33 -7.28
C ILE A 65 2.33 -3.34 -5.76
N ALA A 66 3.42 -3.29 -5.00
CA ALA A 66 3.39 -3.23 -3.54
C ALA A 66 2.65 -1.99 -3.01
N VAL A 67 2.92 -0.80 -3.59
CA VAL A 67 2.23 0.44 -3.22
C VAL A 67 0.74 0.37 -3.52
N ILE A 68 0.34 -0.11 -4.72
CA ILE A 68 -1.07 -0.27 -5.08
C ILE A 68 -1.78 -1.22 -4.09
N LYS A 69 -1.14 -2.34 -3.75
CA LYS A 69 -1.66 -3.31 -2.78
C LYS A 69 -1.87 -2.65 -1.41
N GLY A 70 -0.89 -1.88 -0.94
CA GLY A 70 -0.98 -1.12 0.32
C GLY A 70 -2.13 -0.10 0.31
N MET A 71 -2.28 0.66 -0.77
CA MET A 71 -3.35 1.66 -0.91
C MET A 71 -4.75 1.05 -0.86
N LEU A 72 -4.93 -0.13 -1.46
CA LEU A 72 -6.20 -0.88 -1.39
C LEU A 72 -6.52 -1.31 0.04
N VAL A 73 -5.53 -1.80 0.79
CA VAL A 73 -5.70 -2.20 2.20
C VAL A 73 -6.12 -1.02 3.06
N ILE A 74 -5.41 0.10 2.96
CA ILE A 74 -5.69 1.33 3.73
C ILE A 74 -7.09 1.86 3.40
N SER A 75 -7.46 1.85 2.12
CA SER A 75 -8.75 2.40 1.69
C SER A 75 -9.94 1.57 2.17
N PHE A 76 -9.86 0.23 2.07
CA PHE A 76 -11.03 -0.65 2.25
C PHE A 76 -11.02 -1.46 3.55
N PHE A 77 -9.89 -2.05 3.96
CA PHE A 77 -9.83 -2.85 5.19
C PHE A 77 -9.70 -1.98 6.44
N MET A 78 -8.95 -0.89 6.36
CA MET A 78 -8.80 0.06 7.46
C MET A 78 -9.90 1.13 7.49
N HIS A 79 -10.83 1.11 6.52
CA HIS A 79 -11.90 2.09 6.36
C HIS A 79 -11.47 3.56 6.33
N VAL A 80 -10.21 3.87 5.97
CA VAL A 80 -9.74 5.26 5.93
C VAL A 80 -10.53 6.07 4.90
N LYS A 81 -10.94 5.44 3.79
CA LYS A 81 -11.77 6.09 2.76
C LYS A 81 -13.19 6.43 3.25
N PHE A 82 -13.77 5.57 4.10
CA PHE A 82 -15.16 5.69 4.56
C PHE A 82 -15.30 6.38 5.91
N GLY A 83 -14.20 6.57 6.63
CA GLY A 83 -14.14 7.31 7.88
C GLY A 83 -14.31 8.82 7.70
N SER A 84 -14.35 9.52 8.83
CA SER A 84 -14.39 10.99 8.85
C SER A 84 -13.10 11.59 8.29
N ASP A 85 -13.14 12.88 7.94
CA ASP A 85 -11.95 13.58 7.45
C ASP A 85 -10.83 13.65 8.50
N LEU A 86 -11.20 13.58 9.79
CA LEU A 86 -10.24 13.45 10.88
C LEU A 86 -9.44 12.14 10.77
N VAL A 87 -10.07 11.01 10.43
CA VAL A 87 -9.37 9.71 10.24
C VAL A 87 -8.38 9.79 9.08
N LYS A 88 -8.77 10.44 7.98
CA LYS A 88 -7.90 10.62 6.81
C LYS A 88 -6.69 11.50 7.14
N LEU A 89 -6.90 12.58 7.89
CA LEU A 89 -5.84 13.46 8.36
C LEU A 89 -4.84 12.68 9.22
N TRP A 90 -5.32 11.93 10.21
CA TRP A 90 -4.46 11.11 11.08
C TRP A 90 -3.69 10.04 10.30
N ALA A 91 -4.31 9.39 9.33
CA ALA A 91 -3.64 8.42 8.47
C ALA A 91 -2.47 9.08 7.71
N MET A 92 -2.65 10.27 7.15
CA MET A 92 -1.58 11.02 6.47
C MET A 92 -0.49 11.49 7.44
N THR A 93 -0.88 11.99 8.62
CA THR A 93 0.07 12.40 9.67
C THR A 93 0.94 11.23 10.12
N GLY A 94 0.43 10.01 10.16
CA GLY A 94 1.23 8.82 10.46
C GLY A 94 2.40 8.62 9.48
N PHE A 95 2.18 8.83 8.19
CA PHE A 95 3.26 8.76 7.18
C PHE A 95 4.28 9.89 7.32
N VAL A 96 3.82 11.10 7.60
CA VAL A 96 4.71 12.24 7.88
C VAL A 96 5.56 11.93 9.12
N TRP A 97 4.94 11.42 10.18
CA TRP A 97 5.63 11.09 11.42
C TRP A 97 6.68 9.99 11.24
N VAL A 98 6.35 8.88 10.54
CA VAL A 98 7.32 7.82 10.24
C VAL A 98 8.48 8.36 9.40
N THR A 99 8.19 9.19 8.40
CA THR A 99 9.21 9.80 7.54
C THR A 99 10.17 10.68 8.36
N LEU A 100 9.64 11.49 9.28
CA LEU A 100 10.45 12.30 10.20
C LEU A 100 11.31 11.43 11.11
N MET A 101 10.76 10.34 11.67
CA MET A 101 11.54 9.39 12.46
C MET A 101 12.71 8.80 11.67
N LEU A 102 12.48 8.39 10.41
CA LEU A 102 13.56 7.88 9.56
C LEU A 102 14.67 8.93 9.34
N PHE A 103 14.32 10.19 9.10
CA PHE A 103 15.31 11.27 8.98
C PHE A 103 16.11 11.49 10.26
N ILE A 104 15.45 11.50 11.42
CA ILE A 104 16.11 11.65 12.72
C ILE A 104 17.07 10.46 12.97
N LEU A 105 16.65 9.24 12.64
CA LEU A 105 17.49 8.04 12.74
C LEU A 105 18.72 8.13 11.81
N MET A 106 18.54 8.66 10.60
CA MET A 106 19.66 8.90 9.68
C MET A 106 20.64 9.94 10.23
N ASP A 107 20.14 11.02 10.86
CA ASP A 107 20.98 12.03 11.52
C ASP A 107 21.90 11.41 12.58
N TYR A 108 21.36 10.55 13.46
CA TYR A 108 22.17 9.83 14.44
C TYR A 108 23.24 8.93 13.79
N GLY A 109 22.94 8.34 12.63
CA GLY A 109 23.88 7.52 11.87
C GLY A 109 25.03 8.33 11.27
N THR A 110 24.76 9.56 10.82
CA THR A 110 25.74 10.41 10.13
C THR A 110 26.64 11.20 11.07
N ARG A 111 26.25 11.41 12.34
CA ARG A 111 27.07 12.12 13.36
C ARG A 111 28.45 11.52 13.62
N LYS A 112 28.69 10.25 13.27
CA LYS A 112 30.00 9.61 13.44
C LYS A 112 31.05 10.05 12.40
N PHE A 113 30.61 10.76 11.35
CA PHE A 113 31.47 11.26 10.28
C PHE A 113 31.89 12.71 10.50
N GLU A 114 31.48 13.33 11.61
CA GLU A 114 31.89 14.64 12.10
C GLU A 114 32.84 14.46 13.30
#